data_AF-A0A344TRB5-F1
#
_entry.id   AF-A0A344TRB5-F1
#
_cell.length_a   1.000
_cell.length_b   1.000
_cell.length_c   1.000
_cell.angle_alpha   90.00
_cell.angle_beta   90.00
_cell.angle_gamma   90.00
#
_symmetry.space_group_name_H-M   'P 1'
#
loop_
_entity.id
_entity.type
_entity.pdbx_description
1 polymer ?
#
loop_
_entity_poly.entity_id
_entity_poly.type
_entity_poly.pdbx_seq_one_letter_code
_entity_poly.pdbx_strand_id
1 'polypeptide(L)'
;MQADRLHQEAALLSNELHTFRDDDVAGVKPIIEKILDLRKGWKAIRLRVEHFQKFGRFPEAQPKKISPEVSGSEAELRVELQRINVNIVKYTKKLADNPDHKKASAWEEELARMKAHKMDLQAQITRIKYETTQ
;
A
#
# COMPACT_ATOMS: atom_id res chain seq x y z
N MET A 1 -16.32 -16.40 -16.09
CA MET A 1 -15.67 -16.54 -14.76
C MET A 1 -15.99 -15.31 -13.90
N GLN A 2 -15.81 -15.36 -12.57
CA GLN A 2 -16.10 -14.22 -11.67
C GLN A 2 -15.34 -12.94 -12.06
N ALA A 3 -14.12 -13.07 -12.60
CA ALA A 3 -13.35 -11.95 -13.15
C ALA A 3 -14.07 -11.28 -14.34
N ASP A 4 -14.54 -12.05 -15.32
CA ASP A 4 -15.21 -11.50 -16.51
C ASP A 4 -16.46 -10.70 -16.13
N ARG A 5 -17.21 -11.20 -15.14
CA ARG A 5 -18.39 -10.51 -14.60
C ARG A 5 -18.02 -9.16 -13.96
N LEU A 6 -17.00 -9.12 -13.10
CA LEU A 6 -16.53 -7.86 -12.49
C LEU A 6 -16.00 -6.86 -13.52
N HIS A 7 -15.37 -7.36 -14.58
CA HIS A 7 -14.89 -6.51 -15.67
C HIS A 7 -16.04 -5.91 -16.48
N GLN A 8 -17.05 -6.72 -16.81
CA GLN A 8 -18.26 -6.28 -17.50
C GLN A 8 -19.06 -5.27 -16.67
N GLU A 9 -19.28 -5.55 -15.38
CA GLU A 9 -20.00 -4.64 -14.48
C GLU A 9 -19.28 -3.29 -14.33
N ALA A 10 -17.94 -3.28 -14.23
CA ALA A 10 -17.16 -2.05 -14.21
C ALA A 10 -17.22 -1.28 -15.54
N ALA A 11 -17.28 -1.98 -16.68
CA ALA A 11 -17.41 -1.37 -17.99
C ALA A 11 -18.80 -0.74 -18.19
N LEU A 12 -19.86 -1.39 -17.73
CA LEU A 12 -21.21 -0.85 -17.77
C LEU A 12 -21.34 0.44 -16.95
N LEU A 13 -20.86 0.45 -15.71
CA LEU A 13 -20.85 1.67 -14.88
C LEU A 13 -19.96 2.77 -15.48
N SER A 14 -18.84 2.40 -16.10
CA SER A 14 -17.99 3.36 -16.82
C SER A 14 -18.70 3.97 -18.02
N ASN A 15 -19.55 3.19 -18.70
CA ASN A 15 -20.40 3.71 -19.74
C ASN A 15 -21.47 4.62 -19.13
N GLU A 16 -22.03 4.36 -17.96
CA GLU A 16 -23.03 5.27 -17.36
C GLU A 16 -22.46 6.65 -17.00
N LEU A 17 -21.14 6.80 -16.85
CA LEU A 17 -20.51 8.09 -16.50
C LEU A 17 -20.78 9.21 -17.52
N HIS A 18 -20.97 8.90 -18.81
CA HIS A 18 -21.27 9.93 -19.82
C HIS A 18 -22.68 10.51 -19.72
N THR A 19 -23.56 9.90 -18.91
CA THR A 19 -24.94 10.36 -18.73
C THR A 19 -25.08 11.43 -17.66
N PHE A 20 -24.03 11.63 -16.85
CA PHE A 20 -23.97 12.69 -15.86
C PHE A 20 -23.60 14.02 -16.52
N ARG A 21 -24.04 15.12 -15.90
CA ARG A 21 -23.66 16.47 -16.34
C ARG A 21 -22.23 16.76 -15.91
N ASP A 22 -21.52 17.58 -16.68
CA ASP A 22 -20.11 17.88 -16.43
C ASP A 22 -19.85 18.53 -15.05
N ASP A 23 -20.87 19.17 -14.46
CA ASP A 23 -20.83 19.84 -13.16
C ASP A 23 -21.36 18.98 -12.00
N ASP A 24 -21.92 17.78 -12.28
CA ASP A 24 -22.47 16.88 -11.25
C ASP A 24 -21.40 15.99 -10.61
N VAL A 25 -20.40 16.63 -10.02
CA VAL A 25 -19.30 15.95 -9.31
C VAL A 25 -19.82 15.10 -8.15
N ALA A 26 -20.91 15.54 -7.50
CA ALA A 26 -21.51 14.85 -6.37
C ALA A 26 -22.19 13.54 -6.77
N GLY A 27 -22.90 13.50 -7.90
CA GLY A 27 -23.54 12.30 -8.44
C GLY A 27 -22.54 11.31 -9.07
N VAL A 28 -21.48 11.82 -9.69
CA VAL A 28 -20.46 11.00 -10.37
C VAL A 28 -19.55 10.26 -9.39
N LYS A 29 -19.19 10.89 -8.27
CA LYS A 29 -18.25 10.36 -7.28
C LYS A 29 -18.58 8.93 -6.78
N PRO A 30 -19.80 8.61 -6.31
CA PRO A 30 -20.13 7.25 -5.86
C PRO A 30 -20.04 6.21 -6.98
N ILE A 31 -20.32 6.58 -8.23
CA ILE A 31 -20.20 5.68 -9.39
C ILE A 31 -18.72 5.38 -9.67
N ILE A 32 -17.86 6.40 -9.63
CA ILE A 32 -16.40 6.22 -9.77
C ILE A 32 -15.86 5.32 -8.65
N GLU A 33 -16.26 5.53 -7.40
CA GLU A 33 -15.84 4.70 -6.28
C GLU A 33 -16.24 3.23 -6.49
N LYS A 34 -17.47 2.98 -6.96
CA LYS A 34 -17.96 1.63 -7.29
C LYS A 34 -17.16 1.00 -8.45
N ILE A 35 -16.83 1.76 -9.50
CA ILE A 35 -15.98 1.29 -10.60
C ILE A 35 -14.60 0.90 -10.09
N LEU A 36 -14.00 1.72 -9.21
CA LEU A 36 -12.68 1.44 -8.64
C LEU A 36 -12.70 0.16 -7.81
N ASP A 37 -13.72 -0.07 -7.00
CA ASP A 37 -13.82 -1.27 -6.18
C ASP A 37 -14.03 -2.54 -7.00
N LEU A 38 -14.87 -2.49 -8.04
CA LEU A 38 -15.03 -3.60 -8.99
C LEU A 38 -13.71 -3.91 -9.71
N ARG A 39 -12.96 -2.87 -10.14
CA ARG A 39 -11.65 -3.04 -10.79
C ARG A 39 -10.59 -3.59 -9.84
N LYS A 40 -10.60 -3.21 -8.55
CA LYS A 40 -9.73 -3.81 -7.53
C LYS A 40 -10.02 -5.30 -7.37
N GLY A 41 -11.30 -5.67 -7.27
CA GLY A 41 -11.74 -7.07 -7.17
C GLY A 41 -11.31 -7.89 -8.40
N TRP A 42 -11.54 -7.36 -9.60
CA TRP A 42 -11.09 -7.98 -10.84
C TRP A 42 -9.58 -8.22 -10.86
N LYS A 43 -8.79 -7.18 -10.53
CA LYS A 43 -7.33 -7.26 -10.51
C LYS A 43 -6.82 -8.31 -9.52
N ALA A 44 -7.43 -8.41 -8.33
CA ALA A 44 -7.07 -9.40 -7.33
C ALA A 44 -7.29 -10.83 -7.84
N ILE A 45 -8.44 -11.11 -8.48
CA ILE A 45 -8.73 -12.43 -9.05
C ILE A 45 -7.77 -12.73 -10.20
N ARG A 46 -7.52 -11.76 -11.10
CA ARG A 46 -6.60 -11.93 -12.23
C ARG A 46 -5.19 -12.28 -11.78
N LEU A 47 -4.67 -11.54 -10.79
CA LEU A 47 -3.35 -11.80 -10.21
C LEU A 47 -3.26 -13.18 -9.54
N ARG A 48 -4.34 -13.62 -8.89
CA ARG A 48 -4.42 -14.95 -8.28
C ARG A 48 -4.37 -16.07 -9.34
N VAL A 49 -5.09 -15.89 -10.45
CA VAL A 49 -5.06 -16.82 -11.59
C VAL A 49 -3.68 -16.84 -12.25
N GLU A 50 -3.10 -15.67 -12.53
CA GLU A 50 -1.76 -15.53 -13.11
C GLU A 50 -0.69 -16.20 -12.24
N HIS A 51 -0.76 -16.01 -10.92
CA HIS A 51 0.13 -16.67 -9.98
C HIS A 51 -0.03 -18.20 -10.00
N PHE A 52 -1.27 -18.70 -10.02
CA PHE A 52 -1.51 -20.14 -10.11
C PHE A 52 -0.97 -20.73 -11.40
N GLN A 53 -1.19 -20.08 -12.55
CA GLN A 53 -0.65 -20.51 -13.84
C GLN A 53 0.89 -20.56 -13.84
N LYS A 54 1.54 -19.59 -13.17
CA LYS A 54 3.00 -19.48 -13.14
C LYS A 54 3.67 -20.42 -12.15
N PHE A 55 3.06 -20.67 -11.00
CA PHE A 55 3.71 -21.35 -9.87
C PHE A 55 3.01 -22.67 -9.46
N GLY A 56 1.90 -23.04 -10.09
CA GLY A 56 1.12 -24.24 -9.76
C GLY A 56 0.42 -24.19 -8.40
N ARG A 57 0.49 -23.06 -7.69
CA ARG A 57 -0.09 -22.85 -6.36
C ARG A 57 -0.67 -21.46 -6.22
N PHE A 58 -1.71 -21.35 -5.38
CA PHE A 58 -2.26 -20.05 -5.04
C PHE A 58 -1.27 -19.25 -4.19
N PRO A 59 -1.24 -17.91 -4.32
CA PRO A 59 -0.45 -17.07 -3.43
C PRO A 59 -0.93 -17.27 -2.00
N GLU A 60 0.01 -17.50 -1.07
CA GLU A 60 -0.30 -17.48 0.35
C GLU A 60 -0.89 -16.11 0.68
N ALA A 61 -1.94 -16.10 1.52
CA ALA A 61 -2.58 -14.88 1.96
C ALA A 61 -1.55 -14.05 2.71
N GLN A 62 -0.90 -13.11 2.01
CA GLN A 62 -0.06 -12.14 2.67
C GLN A 62 -0.99 -11.37 3.61
N PRO A 63 -0.65 -11.26 4.91
CA PRO A 63 -1.40 -10.39 5.79
C PRO A 63 -1.48 -9.03 5.10
N LYS A 64 -2.71 -8.49 4.97
CA LYS A 64 -2.91 -7.12 4.48
C LYS A 64 -1.82 -6.29 5.13
N LYS A 65 -1.02 -5.58 4.31
CA LYS A 65 -0.19 -4.52 4.86
C LYS A 65 -1.18 -3.54 5.46
N ILE A 66 -1.42 -3.70 6.75
CA ILE A 66 -1.99 -2.69 7.62
C ILE A 66 -1.01 -1.54 7.38
N SER A 67 -1.42 -0.54 6.61
CA SER A 67 -0.88 0.79 6.85
C SER A 67 -1.33 1.08 8.28
N PRO A 68 -0.44 1.08 9.28
CA PRO A 68 -0.90 1.43 10.60
C PRO A 68 -1.35 2.87 10.51
N GLU A 69 -2.66 3.11 10.62
CA GLU A 69 -3.09 4.27 11.38
C GLU A 69 -2.31 4.20 12.67
N VAL A 70 -1.39 5.14 12.86
CA VAL A 70 -0.50 5.18 14.02
C VAL A 70 -1.35 5.58 15.22
N SER A 71 -2.08 4.59 15.72
CA SER A 71 -2.87 4.58 16.93
C SER A 71 -2.29 3.43 17.73
N GLY A 72 -1.16 3.66 18.39
CA GLY A 72 -0.43 2.57 19.02
C GLY A 72 0.32 3.01 20.23
N SER A 73 0.17 2.23 21.30
CA SER A 73 0.94 2.40 22.55
C SER A 73 2.45 2.50 22.27
N GLU A 74 3.22 3.02 23.22
CA GLU A 74 4.68 3.16 23.09
C GLU A 74 5.37 1.85 22.62
N ALA A 75 4.86 0.69 23.06
CA ALA A 75 5.37 -0.62 22.68
C ALA A 75 5.23 -0.89 21.17
N GLU A 76 4.13 -0.49 20.55
CA GLU A 76 3.87 -0.69 19.13
C GLU A 76 4.78 0.20 18.27
N LEU A 77 4.94 1.46 18.66
CA LEU A 77 5.87 2.39 18.00
C LEU A 77 7.32 1.88 18.07
N ARG A 78 7.73 1.28 19.19
CA ARG A 78 9.07 0.68 19.33
C ARG A 78 9.27 -0.53 18.41
N VAL A 79 8.25 -1.38 18.26
CA VAL A 79 8.29 -2.52 17.33
C VAL A 79 8.38 -2.02 15.89
N GLU A 80 7.62 -0.99 15.53
CA GLU A 80 7.67 -0.39 14.21
C GLU A 80 9.04 0.25 13.93
N LEU A 81 9.60 0.97 14.90
CA LEU A 81 10.95 1.54 14.82
C LEU A 81 12.01 0.44 14.58
N GLN A 82 11.90 -0.71 15.23
CA GLN A 82 12.79 -1.84 15.01
C GLN A 82 12.69 -2.39 13.58
N ARG A 83 11.47 -2.54 13.05
CA ARG A 83 11.23 -2.99 11.66
C ARG A 83 11.85 -2.01 10.65
N ILE A 84 11.68 -0.71 10.86
CA ILE A 84 12.27 0.32 10.01
C ILE A 84 13.80 0.25 10.05
N ASN A 85 14.41 0.09 11.22
CA ASN A 85 15.87 -0.04 11.34
C ASN A 85 16.42 -1.24 10.54
N VAL A 86 15.78 -2.40 10.62
CA VAL A 86 16.18 -3.59 9.84
C VAL A 86 16.09 -3.33 8.33
N ASN A 87 15.01 -2.68 7.89
CA ASN A 87 14.83 -2.34 6.48
C ASN A 87 15.86 -1.30 5.99
N ILE A 88 16.18 -0.28 6.80
CA ILE A 88 17.23 0.70 6.48
C ILE A 88 18.57 0.01 6.25
N VAL A 89 18.98 -0.91 7.15
CA VAL A 89 20.23 -1.66 7.00
C VAL A 89 20.21 -2.48 5.70
N LYS A 90 19.11 -3.18 5.42
CA LYS A 90 18.93 -3.98 4.21
C LYS A 90 19.06 -3.16 2.94
N TYR A 91 18.39 -2.00 2.86
CA TYR A 91 18.41 -1.15 1.67
C TYR A 91 19.76 -0.44 1.51
N THR A 92 20.39 -0.03 2.61
CA THR A 92 21.75 0.51 2.60
C THR A 92 22.74 -0.50 2.05
N LYS A 93 22.67 -1.76 2.52
CA LYS A 93 23.50 -2.85 2.00
C LYS A 93 23.24 -3.13 0.52
N LYS A 94 21.97 -3.15 0.09
CA LYS A 94 21.62 -3.34 -1.33
C LYS A 94 22.23 -2.29 -2.25
N LEU A 95 22.25 -1.03 -1.80
CA LEU A 95 22.86 0.07 -2.54
C LEU A 95 24.38 -0.02 -2.56
N ALA A 96 25.00 -0.43 -1.44
CA ALA A 96 26.44 -0.66 -1.36
C ALA A 96 26.90 -1.83 -2.25
N ASP A 97 26.16 -2.94 -2.23
CA ASP A 97 26.51 -4.15 -2.99
C ASP A 97 26.25 -3.97 -4.50
N ASN A 98 25.28 -3.13 -4.89
CA ASN A 98 24.87 -2.95 -6.29
C ASN A 98 24.49 -1.48 -6.60
N PRO A 99 25.49 -0.58 -6.69
CA PRO A 99 25.24 0.85 -6.89
C PRO A 99 24.62 1.16 -8.26
N ASP A 100 25.01 0.45 -9.31
CA ASP A 100 24.55 0.71 -10.69
C ASP A 100 23.29 -0.08 -11.08
N HIS A 101 22.60 -0.68 -10.11
CA HIS A 101 21.39 -1.44 -10.40
C HIS A 101 20.29 -0.51 -10.93
N LYS A 102 19.52 -0.94 -11.93
CA LYS A 102 18.38 -0.18 -12.52
C LYS A 102 17.31 0.31 -11.53
N LYS A 103 17.33 -0.18 -10.28
CA LYS A 103 16.42 0.21 -9.19
C LYS A 103 17.12 0.99 -8.08
N ALA A 104 18.40 1.34 -8.23
CA ALA A 104 19.18 2.03 -7.21
C ALA A 104 18.52 3.34 -6.79
N SER A 105 18.15 4.19 -7.75
CA SER A 105 17.40 5.43 -7.48
C SER A 105 16.09 5.18 -6.69
N ALA A 106 15.32 4.15 -7.05
CA ALA A 106 14.10 3.81 -6.31
C ALA A 106 14.39 3.29 -4.88
N TRP A 107 15.53 2.61 -4.67
CA TRP A 107 15.98 2.16 -3.35
C TRP A 107 16.48 3.32 -2.50
N GLU A 108 17.13 4.32 -3.10
CA GLU A 108 17.57 5.54 -2.42
C GLU A 108 16.38 6.37 -1.94
N GLU A 109 15.37 6.57 -2.80
CA GLU A 109 14.13 7.24 -2.41
C GLU A 109 13.42 6.51 -1.27
N GLU A 110 13.31 5.18 -1.35
CA GLU A 110 12.70 4.39 -0.28
C GLU A 110 13.52 4.48 1.01
N LEU A 111 14.85 4.49 0.93
CA LEU A 111 15.74 4.67 2.07
C LEU A 111 15.54 6.06 2.71
N ALA A 112 15.39 7.11 1.91
CA ALA A 112 15.10 8.46 2.39
C ALA A 112 13.74 8.53 3.10
N ARG A 113 12.69 7.92 2.52
CA ARG A 113 11.37 7.79 3.16
C ARG A 113 11.44 7.06 4.50
N MET A 114 12.16 5.94 4.56
CA MET A 114 12.33 5.17 5.80
C MET A 114 13.10 5.94 6.88
N LYS A 115 14.12 6.74 6.51
CA LYS A 115 14.84 7.60 7.45
C LYS A 115 13.94 8.71 8.01
N ALA A 116 13.11 9.34 7.18
CA ALA A 116 12.15 10.34 7.64
C ALA A 116 11.12 9.73 8.61
N HIS A 117 10.56 8.57 8.27
CA HIS A 117 9.61 7.86 9.14
C HIS A 117 10.26 7.42 10.46
N LYS A 118 11.53 7.00 10.44
CA LYS A 118 12.28 6.73 11.67
C LYS A 118 12.30 7.93 12.62
N MET A 119 12.58 9.13 12.10
CA MET A 119 12.62 10.35 12.91
C MET A 119 11.25 10.67 13.51
N ASP A 120 10.19 10.50 12.73
CA ASP A 120 8.83 10.73 13.19
C ASP A 120 8.44 9.77 14.34
N LEU A 121 8.69 8.47 14.20
CA LEU A 121 8.45 7.48 15.27
C LEU A 121 9.26 7.79 16.53
N GLN A 122 10.51 8.24 16.38
CA GLN A 122 11.34 8.64 17.52
C GLN A 122 10.75 9.86 18.24
N ALA A 123 10.24 10.85 17.49
CA ALA A 123 9.58 12.01 18.06
C ALA A 123 8.29 11.62 18.81
N GLN A 124 7.48 10.73 18.23
CA GLN A 124 6.26 10.23 18.85
C GLN A 124 6.54 9.44 20.14
N ILE A 125 7.52 8.53 20.14
CA ILE A 125 7.93 7.78 21.34
C ILE A 125 8.41 8.75 22.44
N THR A 126 9.20 9.76 22.06
CA THR A 126 9.70 10.76 22.99
C THR A 126 8.55 11.55 23.62
N ARG A 127 7.59 11.98 22.81
CA ARG A 127 6.39 12.68 23.26
C ARG A 127 5.59 11.85 24.26
N ILE A 128 5.28 10.59 23.94
CA ILE A 128 4.53 9.68 24.83
C ILE A 128 5.27 9.51 26.16
N LYS A 129 6.59 9.34 26.15
CA LYS A 129 7.38 9.22 27.39
C LYS A 129 7.23 10.44 28.29
N TYR A 130 7.31 11.65 27.73
CA TYR A 130 7.16 12.87 28.53
C TYR A 130 5.72 13.11 28.98
N GLU A 131 4.72 12.76 28.17
CA GLU A 131 3.30 12.86 28.52
C GLU A 131 2.87 11.84 29.59
N THR A 132 3.55 10.69 29.69
CA THR A 132 3.24 9.63 30.67
C THR A 132 4.02 9.79 32.00
N THR A 133 5.02 10.68 32.04
CA THR A 133 5.87 10.91 33.24
C THR A 133 5.42 12.14 34.05
N GLN A 134 4.36 12.84 33.64
CA GLN A 134 3.66 13.86 34.46
C GLN A 134 2.52 13.23 35.26
#